data_AF-L9WQD2-F1
#
_entry.id   AF-L9WQD2-F1
#
_cell.length_a   1.000
_cell.length_b   1.000
_cell.length_c   1.000
_cell.angle_alpha   90.00
_cell.angle_beta   90.00
_cell.angle_gamma   90.00
#
_symmetry.space_group_name_H-M   'P 1'
#
loop_
_entity.id
_entity.type
_entity.pdbx_description
1 polymer ?
#
loop_
_entity_poly.entity_id
_entity_poly.type
_entity_poly.pdbx_seq_one_letter_code
_entity_poly.pdbx_strand_id
1 'polypeptide(L)'
;MLADVIAAVLGIVVTPALFIAIYFDASRVAVSRPLLWATVAAAPFALGVGMYLFIDAVPMTGVIMTANTGIVLYGFEREITRGDDQPAEPGELLE
;
A
#
# COMPACT_ATOMS: atom_id res chain seq x y z
N MET A 1 20.51 -4.05 15.70
CA MET A 1 21.65 -4.02 14.76
C MET A 1 21.38 -4.79 13.48
N LEU A 2 21.32 -6.14 13.47
CA LEU A 2 21.05 -6.88 12.21
C LEU A 2 19.64 -6.63 11.66
N ALA A 3 18.62 -6.68 12.52
CA ALA A 3 17.23 -6.43 12.14
C ALA A 3 17.05 -5.02 11.54
N ASP A 4 17.64 -4.01 12.17
CA ASP A 4 17.57 -2.61 11.70
C ASP A 4 18.27 -2.44 10.34
N VAL A 5 19.42 -3.10 10.13
CA VAL A 5 20.09 -3.12 8.83
C VAL A 5 19.23 -3.78 7.76
N ILE A 6 18.61 -4.92 8.08
CA ILE A 6 17.68 -5.60 7.17
C ILE A 6 16.50 -4.68 6.84
N ALA A 7 15.89 -4.05 7.85
CA ALA A 7 14.76 -3.15 7.66
C ALA A 7 15.14 -1.91 6.82
N ALA A 8 16.33 -1.36 7.01
CA ALA A 8 16.83 -0.24 6.21
C ALA A 8 17.03 -0.65 4.73
N VAL A 9 17.69 -1.78 4.48
CA VAL A 9 17.89 -2.31 3.13
C VAL A 9 16.55 -2.60 2.45
N LEU A 10 15.63 -3.27 3.16
CA LEU A 10 14.28 -3.52 2.65
C LEU A 10 13.53 -2.22 2.41
N GLY A 11 13.61 -1.22 3.29
CA GLY A 11 13.00 0.08 3.07
C GLY A 11 13.47 0.74 1.78
N ILE A 12 14.78 0.74 1.53
CA ILE A 12 15.38 1.36 0.34
C ILE A 12 15.00 0.61 -0.94
N VAL A 13 14.90 -0.72 -0.90
CA VAL A 13 14.60 -1.54 -2.09
C VAL A 13 13.09 -1.65 -2.36
N VAL A 14 12.31 -1.92 -1.31
CA VAL A 14 10.87 -2.19 -1.42
C VAL A 14 10.09 -0.92 -1.71
N THR A 15 10.47 0.24 -1.17
CA THR A 15 9.77 1.51 -1.45
C THR A 15 9.72 1.85 -2.96
N PRO A 16 10.85 1.93 -3.69
CA PRO A 16 10.81 2.21 -5.12
C PRO A 16 10.18 1.05 -5.91
N ALA A 17 10.41 -0.21 -5.50
CA ALA A 17 9.76 -1.35 -6.14
C ALA A 17 8.23 -1.27 -6.05
N LEU A 18 7.70 -0.89 -4.87
CA LEU A 18 6.28 -0.70 -4.63
C LEU A 18 5.73 0.46 -5.46
N PHE A 19 6.42 1.61 -5.48
CA PHE A 19 6.04 2.75 -6.32
C PHE A 19 5.92 2.34 -7.79
N ILE A 20 6.95 1.68 -8.32
CA ILE A 20 7.03 1.24 -9.71
C ILE A 20 5.93 0.23 -10.01
N ALA A 21 5.75 -0.78 -9.15
CA ALA A 21 4.74 -1.82 -9.34
C ALA A 21 3.32 -1.25 -9.36
N ILE A 22 2.98 -0.35 -8.43
CA ILE A 22 1.67 0.27 -8.34
C ILE A 22 1.44 1.22 -9.52
N TYR A 23 2.44 2.01 -9.91
CA TYR A 23 2.35 2.86 -11.10
C TYR A 23 2.06 2.03 -12.37
N PHE A 24 2.79 0.93 -12.56
CA PHE A 24 2.58 0.05 -13.71
C PHE A 24 1.23 -0.66 -13.69
N ASP A 25 0.81 -1.20 -12.55
CA ASP A 25 -0.49 -1.84 -12.41
C ASP A 25 -1.62 -0.82 -12.67
N ALA A 26 -1.60 0.34 -12.00
CA ALA A 26 -2.61 1.39 -12.16
C ALA A 26 -2.74 1.87 -13.61
N SER A 27 -1.59 2.01 -14.30
CA SER A 27 -1.56 2.40 -15.72
C SER A 27 -2.14 1.32 -16.63
N ARG A 28 -2.04 0.04 -16.28
CA ARG A 28 -2.59 -1.07 -17.07
C ARG A 28 -4.08 -1.32 -16.84
N VAL A 29 -4.56 -1.01 -15.64
CA VAL A 29 -5.96 -1.26 -15.23
C VAL A 29 -6.84 -0.02 -15.32
N ALA A 30 -6.35 1.03 -15.99
CA ALA A 30 -7.05 2.30 -16.19
C ALA A 30 -7.51 3.00 -14.90
N VAL A 31 -6.83 2.74 -13.77
CA VAL A 31 -7.06 3.50 -12.53
C VAL A 31 -6.66 4.94 -12.74
N SER A 32 -7.50 5.87 -12.31
CA SER A 32 -7.25 7.30 -12.47
C SER A 32 -6.00 7.73 -11.68
N ARG A 33 -5.20 8.65 -12.23
CA ARG A 33 -4.04 9.26 -11.54
C ARG A 33 -3.01 8.23 -11.01
N PRO A 34 -2.39 7.41 -11.88
CA PRO A 34 -1.49 6.33 -11.46
C PRO A 34 -0.28 6.80 -10.63
N LEU A 35 0.26 7.99 -10.90
CA LEU A 35 1.35 8.57 -10.10
C LEU A 35 0.93 8.90 -8.67
N LEU A 36 -0.31 9.37 -8.49
CA LEU A 36 -0.83 9.69 -7.16
C LEU A 36 -0.95 8.39 -6.34
N TRP A 37 -1.52 7.34 -6.92
CA TRP A 37 -1.67 6.05 -6.25
C TRP A 37 -0.34 5.36 -5.93
N ALA A 38 0.63 5.43 -6.86
CA ALA A 38 1.98 4.96 -6.59
C ALA A 38 2.63 5.68 -5.39
N THR A 39 2.42 7.00 -5.29
CA THR A 39 2.89 7.81 -4.16
C THR A 39 2.16 7.47 -2.87
N VAL A 40 0.82 7.37 -2.92
CA VAL A 40 -0.03 7.01 -1.78
C VAL A 40 0.33 5.63 -1.24
N ALA A 41 0.73 4.67 -2.07
CA ALA A 41 1.19 3.36 -1.62
C ALA A 41 2.62 3.41 -1.04
N ALA A 42 3.56 4.04 -1.73
CA ALA A 42 4.98 3.98 -1.36
C ALA A 42 5.36 4.88 -0.18
N ALA A 43 4.78 6.08 -0.07
CA ALA A 43 5.17 7.04 0.97
C ALA A 43 4.82 6.55 2.39
N PRO A 44 3.59 6.06 2.69
CA PRO A 44 3.28 5.49 4.00
C PRO A 44 4.14 4.26 4.33
N PHE A 45 4.47 3.42 3.35
CA PHE A 45 5.41 2.32 3.53
C PHE A 45 6.78 2.82 4.01
N ALA A 46 7.36 3.80 3.32
CA ALA A 46 8.63 4.41 3.71
C ALA A 46 8.55 5.07 5.10
N LEU A 47 7.44 5.73 5.41
CA LEU A 47 7.20 6.31 6.74
C LEU A 47 7.13 5.24 7.83
N GLY A 48 6.45 4.12 7.58
CA GLY A 48 6.41 3.00 8.51
C GLY A 48 7.81 2.44 8.81
N VAL A 49 8.63 2.24 7.77
CA VAL A 49 10.03 1.83 7.94
C VAL A 49 10.82 2.89 8.73
N GLY A 50 10.62 4.18 8.44
CA GLY A 50 11.23 5.27 9.20
C GLY A 50 10.82 5.27 10.67
N MET A 51 9.55 5.05 10.97
CA MET A 51 9.05 4.94 12.35
C MET A 51 9.71 3.77 13.08
N TYR A 52 9.85 2.61 12.44
CA TYR A 52 10.54 1.45 13.01
C TYR A 52 12.01 1.74 13.34
N LEU A 53 12.72 2.43 12.45
CA LEU A 53 14.17 2.64 12.58
C LEU A 53 14.55 3.79 13.52
N PHE A 54 13.68 4.80 13.67
CA PHE A 54 14.05 6.06 14.30
C PHE A 54 13.16 6.47 15.48
N ILE A 55 12.11 5.72 15.81
CA ILE A 55 11.20 6.08 16.90
C ILE A 55 10.95 4.90 17.84
N ASP A 56 11.70 4.87 18.95
CA ASP A 56 11.68 3.77 19.93
C ASP A 56 10.30 3.56 20.60
N ALA A 57 9.50 4.63 20.72
CA ALA A 57 8.24 4.60 21.45
C ALA A 57 7.01 4.21 20.58
N VAL A 58 7.18 3.99 19.28
CA VAL A 58 6.05 3.65 18.40
C VAL A 58 5.67 2.18 18.59
N PRO A 59 4.41 1.87 18.95
CA PRO A 59 3.95 0.49 19.00
C PRO A 59 4.04 -0.17 17.63
N MET A 60 4.45 -1.44 17.58
CA MET A 60 4.64 -2.17 16.32
C MET A 60 3.36 -2.17 15.45
N THR A 61 2.19 -2.23 16.08
CA THR A 61 0.89 -2.07 15.41
C THR A 61 0.79 -0.75 14.63
N GLY A 62 1.26 0.36 15.21
CA GLY A 62 1.24 1.67 14.55
C GLY A 62 2.14 1.70 13.31
N VAL A 63 3.33 1.10 13.38
CA VAL A 63 4.23 0.94 12.22
C VAL A 63 3.55 0.15 11.11
N ILE A 64 2.96 -1.01 11.44
CA ILE A 64 2.33 -1.90 10.47
C ILE A 64 1.14 -1.21 9.79
N MET A 65 0.28 -0.53 10.57
CA MET A 65 -0.87 0.19 10.03
C MET A 65 -0.42 1.30 9.08
N THR A 66 0.54 2.14 9.49
CA THR A 66 1.09 3.20 8.62
C THR A 66 1.68 2.62 7.34
N ALA A 67 2.48 1.56 7.44
CA ALA A 67 3.17 0.99 6.27
C ALA A 67 2.19 0.43 5.22
N ASN A 68 1.06 -0.14 5.66
CA ASN A 68 0.12 -0.83 4.76
C ASN A 68 -1.05 0.05 4.29
N THR A 69 -1.33 1.17 4.96
CA THR A 69 -2.51 2.00 4.67
C THR A 69 -2.62 2.37 3.19
N GLY A 70 -1.52 2.85 2.60
CA GLY A 70 -1.50 3.23 1.19
C GLY A 70 -1.78 2.08 0.21
N ILE A 71 -1.26 0.89 0.52
CA ILE A 71 -1.42 -0.33 -0.29
C ILE A 71 -2.89 -0.79 -0.25
N VAL A 72 -3.49 -0.79 0.94
CA VAL A 72 -4.90 -1.15 1.14
C VAL A 72 -5.82 -0.19 0.38
N LEU A 73 -5.57 1.12 0.49
CA LEU A 73 -6.37 2.13 -0.24
C LEU A 73 -6.29 1.96 -1.76
N TYR A 74 -5.09 1.65 -2.28
CA TYR A 74 -4.95 1.35 -3.70
C TYR A 74 -5.70 0.06 -4.10
N GLY A 75 -5.69 -0.97 -3.24
CA GLY A 75 -6.44 -2.19 -3.45
C GLY A 75 -7.94 -1.92 -3.66
N PHE A 76 -8.53 -1.08 -2.81
CA PHE A 76 -9.93 -0.68 -2.94
C PHE A 76 -10.22 0.10 -4.23
N GLU A 77 -9.41 1.11 -4.57
CA GLU A 77 -9.58 1.85 -5.82
C GLU A 77 -9.50 0.94 -7.04
N ARG A 78 -8.53 0.02 -7.03
CA ARG A 78 -8.32 -0.94 -8.11
C ARG A 78 -9.50 -1.91 -8.23
N GLU A 79 -10.07 -2.34 -7.12
CA GLU A 79 -11.27 -3.17 -7.10
C GLU A 79 -12.47 -2.43 -7.64
N ILE A 80 -12.71 -1.19 -7.21
CA ILE A 80 -13.78 -0.32 -7.73
C ILE A 80 -13.62 -0.10 -9.24
N THR A 81 -12.39 0.13 -9.71
CA THR A 81 -12.13 0.37 -11.14
C THR A 81 -12.31 -0.89 -11.99
N ARG A 82 -12.03 -2.07 -11.43
CA ARG A 82 -12.15 -3.36 -12.13
C ARG A 82 -13.51 -4.02 -11.95
N GLY A 83 -14.24 -3.65 -10.92
CA GLY A 83 -15.55 -4.19 -10.60
C GLY A 83 -16.48 -3.96 -11.77
N ASP A 84 -17.07 -5.05 -12.26
CA ASP A 84 -18.24 -4.98 -13.11
C ASP A 84 -19.33 -4.29 -12.26
N ASP A 85 -19.99 -3.28 -12.81
CA ASP A 85 -21.20 -2.65 -12.21
C ASP A 85 -22.37 -3.65 -12.21
N GLN A 86 -22.14 -4.93 -11.88
CA GLN A 86 -23.23 -5.85 -11.58
C GLN A 86 -23.79 -5.42 -10.23
N PRO A 87 -25.02 -4.88 -10.20
CA PRO A 87 -25.68 -4.61 -8.94
C PRO A 87 -25.71 -5.94 -8.18
N ALA A 88 -25.31 -5.93 -6.90
CA ALA A 88 -25.54 -7.09 -6.05
C ALA A 88 -27.00 -7.51 -6.22
N GLU A 89 -27.26 -8.74 -6.70
CA GLU A 89 -28.63 -9.17 -6.91
C GLU A 89 -29.33 -9.18 -5.54
N PRO A 90 -30.55 -8.64 -5.41
CA PRO A 90 -31.28 -8.67 -4.15
C PRO A 90 -31.41 -10.12 -3.64
N GLY A 91 -30.60 -10.50 -2.65
CA GLY A 91 -30.55 -11.88 -2.11
C GLY A 91 -29.15 -12.50 -2.00
N GLU A 92 -28.09 -11.86 -2.51
CA GLU A 92 -26.73 -12.43 -2.53
C GLU A 92 -25.85 -12.16 -1.29
N LEU A 93 -26.41 -11.58 -0.22
CA LEU A 93 -25.76 -11.67 1.09
C LEU A 93 -25.99 -13.07 1.66
N LEU A 94 -25.27 -14.05 1.12
CA LEU A 94 -25.18 -15.39 1.66
C LEU A 94 -24.16 -15.38 2.81
N GLU A 95 -24.66 -15.74 3.98
CA GLU A 95 -24.01 -16.21 5.23
C GLU A 95 -22.50 -16.05 5.41
#